data_AF-A0A397SI43-F1
#
_entry.id   AF-A0A397SI43-F1
#
_cell.length_a   1.000
_cell.length_b   1.000
_cell.length_c   1.000
_cell.angle_alpha   90.00
_cell.angle_beta   90.00
_cell.angle_gamma   90.00
#
_symmetry.space_group_name_H-M   'P 1'
#
loop_
_entity.id
_entity.type
_entity.pdbx_description
1 polymer ?
#
loop_
_entity_poly.entity_id
_entity_poly.type
_entity_poly.pdbx_seq_one_letter_code
_entity_poly.pdbx_strand_id
1 'polypeptide(L)'
;MWIFRERRDIFLNLKLVQIIFTIIVLSTELVQYTVYVNISPDSPDILAASLFMSEEYGAIKIWDYIVFLLTLITLGGYVYNFKRIWNKGPYFFLDLSLAVLWFTSTMANLDPAYGHHPIQTCSFAKTSSLTTICSTWVTSVVFCWLNMLTLIISAFISWRIKQEKRKGIYSFHKPTLKPEVKNRMSQRQSVLLKQGLENPDESQPVILESGIKPLMLVQLANT
;
A
#
# COMPACT_ATOMS: atom_id res chain seq x y z
N MET A 1 -5.68 17.70 -7.52
CA MET A 1 -4.23 17.76 -7.79
C MET A 1 -3.78 16.32 -8.01
N TRP A 2 -3.38 15.97 -9.24
CA TRP A 2 -3.16 14.59 -9.72
C TRP A 2 -1.66 14.22 -9.86
N ILE A 3 -0.78 14.96 -9.19
CA ILE A 3 0.66 15.01 -9.44
C ILE A 3 1.32 13.63 -9.33
N PHE A 4 0.86 12.77 -8.42
CA PHE A 4 1.48 11.45 -8.20
C PHE A 4 0.99 10.39 -9.19
N ARG A 5 -0.19 10.58 -9.82
CA ARG A 5 -0.73 9.63 -10.81
C ARG A 5 0.02 9.66 -12.13
N GLU A 6 0.56 10.82 -12.51
CA GLU A 6 1.29 11.02 -13.77
C GLU A 6 2.76 10.58 -13.68
N ARG A 7 3.32 10.50 -12.47
CA ARG A 7 4.75 10.22 -12.23
C ARG A 7 5.01 8.73 -11.97
N ARG A 8 4.50 7.85 -12.84
CA ARG A 8 4.66 6.40 -12.73
C ARG A 8 6.13 5.97 -12.66
N ASP A 9 6.98 6.61 -13.45
CA ASP A 9 8.40 6.24 -13.56
C ASP A 9 9.18 6.54 -12.27
N ILE A 10 8.85 7.62 -11.57
CA ILE A 10 9.47 7.94 -10.28
C ILE A 10 9.21 6.83 -9.26
N PHE A 11 7.98 6.34 -9.22
CA PHE A 11 7.61 5.28 -8.28
C PHE A 11 8.22 3.93 -8.66
N LEU A 12 8.36 3.63 -9.96
CA LEU A 12 9.10 2.45 -10.42
C LEU A 12 10.59 2.53 -10.04
N ASN A 13 11.22 3.67 -10.30
CA ASN A 13 12.63 3.90 -9.96
C ASN A 13 12.86 3.77 -8.47
N LEU A 14 11.92 4.23 -7.63
CA LEU A 14 12.00 4.04 -6.18
C LEU A 14 12.03 2.54 -5.80
N LYS A 15 11.25 1.70 -6.48
CA LYS A 15 11.29 0.23 -6.26
C LYS A 15 12.61 -0.39 -6.71
N LEU A 16 13.17 0.08 -7.82
CA LEU A 16 14.48 -0.38 -8.30
C LEU A 16 15.60 0.02 -7.34
N VAL A 17 15.58 1.25 -6.82
CA VAL A 17 16.53 1.71 -5.79
C VAL A 17 16.45 0.84 -4.54
N GLN A 18 15.24 0.50 -4.08
CA GLN A 18 15.04 -0.41 -2.95
C GLN A 18 15.64 -1.80 -3.19
N ILE A 19 15.49 -2.35 -4.40
CA ILE A 19 16.11 -3.63 -4.78
C ILE A 19 17.64 -3.49 -4.74
N ILE A 20 18.20 -2.44 -5.32
CA ILE A 20 19.65 -2.20 -5.34
C ILE A 20 20.20 -2.09 -3.92
N PHE A 21 19.56 -1.31 -3.05
CA PHE A 21 19.97 -1.20 -1.64
C PHE A 21 19.90 -2.55 -0.93
N THR A 22 18.85 -3.34 -1.18
CA THR A 22 18.75 -4.69 -0.60
C THR A 22 19.88 -5.60 -1.07
N ILE A 23 20.27 -5.54 -2.35
CA ILE A 23 21.40 -6.30 -2.89
C ILE A 23 22.73 -5.85 -2.26
N ILE A 24 22.94 -4.54 -2.09
CA ILE A 24 24.13 -3.99 -1.45
C ILE A 24 24.25 -4.53 -0.02
N VAL A 25 23.17 -4.42 0.77
CA VAL A 25 23.14 -4.93 2.17
C VAL A 25 23.45 -6.42 2.20
N LEU A 26 22.76 -7.22 1.38
CA LEU A 26 22.99 -8.67 1.32
C LEU A 26 24.44 -8.99 0.95
N SER A 27 25.03 -8.26 0.01
CA SER A 27 26.43 -8.45 -0.41
C SER A 27 27.39 -8.12 0.73
N THR A 28 27.18 -7.02 1.45
CA THR A 28 28.03 -6.65 2.60
C THR A 28 27.95 -7.66 3.74
N GLU A 29 26.76 -8.21 4.00
CA GLU A 29 26.55 -9.25 5.01
C GLU A 29 27.25 -10.57 4.63
N LEU A 30 27.18 -10.97 3.36
CA LEU A 30 27.90 -12.14 2.85
C LEU A 30 29.42 -11.97 2.93
N VAL A 31 29.95 -10.78 2.63
CA VAL A 31 31.37 -10.47 2.81
C VAL A 31 31.76 -10.58 4.28
N GLN A 32 30.99 -10.00 5.19
CA GLN A 32 31.23 -10.09 6.63
C GLN A 32 31.29 -11.55 7.10
N TYR A 33 30.30 -12.37 6.70
CA TYR A 33 30.26 -13.79 7.03
C TYR A 33 31.46 -14.56 6.45
N THR A 34 31.81 -14.29 5.20
CA THR A 34 32.95 -14.94 4.53
C THR A 34 34.27 -14.60 5.21
N VAL A 35 34.47 -13.34 5.60
CA VAL A 35 35.68 -12.95 6.33
C VAL A 35 35.71 -13.64 7.69
N TYR A 36 34.59 -13.66 8.42
CA TYR A 36 34.48 -14.31 9.73
C TYR A 36 34.87 -15.80 9.70
N VAL A 37 34.30 -16.58 8.77
CA VAL A 37 34.55 -18.03 8.67
C VAL A 37 36.00 -18.34 8.26
N ASN A 38 36.68 -17.41 7.59
CA ASN A 38 38.08 -17.58 7.16
C ASN A 38 39.11 -17.09 8.19
N ILE A 39 38.70 -16.58 9.35
CA ILE A 39 39.63 -16.23 10.42
C ILE A 39 40.24 -17.51 10.99
N SER A 40 41.58 -17.59 11.02
CA SER A 40 42.28 -18.72 11.63
C SER A 40 41.92 -18.82 13.12
N PRO A 41 41.69 -20.03 13.67
CA PRO A 41 41.37 -20.21 15.09
C PRO A 41 42.50 -19.76 16.03
N ASP A 42 43.74 -19.68 15.54
CA ASP A 42 44.89 -19.20 16.31
C ASP A 42 45.11 -17.68 16.17
N SER A 43 44.28 -17.00 15.37
CA SER A 43 44.39 -15.55 15.16
C SER A 43 44.02 -14.78 16.42
N PRO A 44 44.76 -13.70 16.77
CA PRO A 44 44.32 -12.79 17.84
C PRO A 44 42.96 -12.16 17.55
N ASP A 45 42.49 -12.17 16.31
CA ASP A 45 41.20 -11.63 15.89
C ASP A 45 40.03 -12.54 16.25
N ILE A 46 40.24 -13.85 16.48
CA ILE A 46 39.14 -14.81 16.65
C ILE A 46 38.28 -14.47 17.86
N LEU A 47 38.90 -13.99 18.94
CA LEU A 47 38.21 -13.59 20.17
C LEU A 47 37.38 -12.33 19.95
N ALA A 48 37.95 -11.32 19.29
CA ALA A 48 37.24 -10.08 18.97
C ALA A 48 36.09 -10.33 17.99
N ALA A 49 36.31 -11.20 17.00
CA ALA A 49 35.32 -11.55 16.00
C ALA A 49 34.21 -12.45 16.57
N SER A 50 34.51 -13.37 17.49
CA SER A 50 33.49 -14.21 18.14
C SER A 50 32.64 -13.44 19.15
N LEU A 51 33.24 -12.48 19.86
CA LEU A 51 32.49 -11.51 20.68
C LEU A 51 31.56 -10.64 19.83
N PHE A 52 31.96 -10.32 18.61
CA PHE A 52 31.14 -9.58 17.66
C PHE A 52 30.04 -10.46 17.04
N MET A 53 30.35 -11.73 16.75
CA MET A 53 29.47 -12.73 16.13
C MET A 53 28.99 -13.77 17.16
N SER A 54 28.36 -13.30 18.25
CA SER A 54 27.77 -14.17 19.26
C SER A 54 26.67 -15.06 18.67
N GLU A 55 26.33 -16.16 19.34
CA GLU A 55 25.24 -17.05 18.88
C GLU A 55 23.89 -16.31 18.75
N GLU A 56 23.63 -15.38 19.67
CA GLU A 56 22.45 -14.50 19.63
C GLU A 56 22.45 -13.61 18.37
N TYR A 57 23.62 -13.04 18.04
CA TYR A 57 23.78 -12.26 16.82
C TYR A 57 23.62 -13.13 15.55
N GLY A 58 24.04 -14.40 15.59
CA GLY A 58 23.78 -15.37 14.53
C GLY A 58 22.29 -15.57 14.25
N ALA A 59 21.46 -15.67 15.29
CA ALA A 59 20.01 -15.77 15.14
C ALA A 59 19.39 -14.50 14.54
N ILE A 60 19.88 -13.32 14.95
CA ILE A 60 19.48 -12.02 14.37
C ILE A 60 19.81 -11.98 12.86
N LYS A 61 20.98 -12.47 12.45
CA LYS A 61 21.37 -12.51 11.03
C LYS A 61 20.47 -13.40 10.19
N ILE A 62 20.02 -14.53 10.73
CA ILE A 62 19.06 -15.40 10.04
C ILE A 62 17.76 -14.64 9.77
N TRP A 63 17.26 -13.88 10.75
CA TRP A 63 16.08 -13.04 10.57
C TRP A 63 16.29 -11.98 9.49
N ASP A 64 17.42 -11.28 9.51
CA ASP A 64 17.78 -10.27 8.50
C ASP A 64 17.79 -10.87 7.09
N TYR A 65 18.38 -12.05 6.89
CA TYR A 65 18.37 -12.73 5.60
C TYR A 65 16.97 -13.09 5.11
N ILE A 66 16.08 -13.52 6.00
CA ILE A 66 14.67 -13.77 5.66
C ILE A 66 14.01 -12.48 5.19
N VAL A 67 14.22 -11.36 5.89
CA VAL A 67 13.68 -10.05 5.51
C VAL A 67 14.21 -9.61 4.14
N PHE A 68 15.50 -9.77 3.87
CA PHE A 68 16.10 -9.38 2.59
C PHE A 68 15.56 -10.22 1.43
N LEU A 69 15.50 -11.54 1.58
CA LEU A 69 14.96 -12.44 0.55
C LEU A 69 13.49 -12.16 0.27
N LEU A 70 12.68 -11.99 1.32
CA LEU A 70 11.26 -11.64 1.17
C LEU A 70 11.10 -10.30 0.44
N THR A 71 11.97 -9.33 0.74
CA THR A 71 11.98 -8.02 0.08
C THR A 71 12.31 -8.15 -1.40
N LEU A 72 13.34 -8.92 -1.77
CA LEU A 72 13.72 -9.15 -3.17
C LEU A 72 12.60 -9.82 -3.96
N ILE A 73 11.98 -10.87 -3.40
CA ILE A 73 10.86 -11.58 -4.05
C ILE A 73 9.68 -10.63 -4.22
N THR A 74 9.32 -9.90 -3.17
CA THR A 74 8.15 -9.02 -3.17
C THR A 74 8.34 -7.86 -4.15
N LEU A 75 9.48 -7.18 -4.10
CA LEU A 75 9.79 -6.06 -4.99
C LEU A 75 10.03 -6.52 -6.43
N GLY A 76 10.68 -7.67 -6.64
CA GLY A 76 10.85 -8.27 -7.96
C GLY A 76 9.50 -8.60 -8.61
N GLY A 77 8.60 -9.24 -7.85
CA GLY A 77 7.22 -9.48 -8.29
C GLY A 77 6.44 -8.18 -8.54
N TYR A 78 6.70 -7.14 -7.74
CA TYR A 78 6.09 -5.81 -7.89
C TYR A 78 6.53 -5.15 -9.20
N VAL A 79 7.83 -5.12 -9.47
CA VAL A 79 8.43 -4.53 -10.68
C VAL A 79 7.96 -5.29 -11.92
N TYR A 80 7.99 -6.61 -11.89
CA TYR A 80 7.51 -7.45 -13.00
C TYR A 80 6.04 -7.18 -13.34
N ASN A 81 5.18 -7.07 -12.32
CA ASN A 81 3.75 -6.80 -12.50
C ASN A 81 3.39 -5.31 -12.50
N PHE A 82 4.35 -4.41 -12.62
CA PHE A 82 4.16 -3.00 -12.28
C PHE A 82 3.04 -2.32 -13.05
N LYS A 83 2.91 -2.61 -14.37
CA LYS A 83 1.81 -2.06 -15.20
C LYS A 83 0.44 -2.42 -14.65
N ARG A 84 0.26 -3.68 -14.24
CA ARG A 84 -0.99 -4.19 -13.69
C ARG A 84 -1.28 -3.58 -12.32
N ILE A 85 -0.26 -3.50 -11.47
CA ILE A 85 -0.38 -2.94 -10.11
C ILE A 85 -0.71 -1.47 -10.17
N TRP A 86 -0.02 -0.68 -11.00
CA TRP A 86 -0.28 0.75 -11.14
C TRP A 86 -1.71 1.07 -11.57
N ASN A 87 -2.23 0.32 -12.55
CA ASN A 87 -3.59 0.49 -13.05
C ASN A 87 -4.64 0.23 -11.95
N LYS A 88 -4.49 -0.87 -11.19
CA LYS A 88 -5.40 -1.19 -10.06
C LYS A 88 -5.20 -0.24 -8.88
N GLY A 89 -3.97 0.19 -8.64
CA GLY A 89 -3.54 1.00 -7.52
C GLY A 89 -2.46 0.28 -6.71
N PRO A 90 -1.43 1.00 -6.25
CA PRO A 90 -0.34 0.40 -5.51
C PRO A 90 -0.83 -0.18 -4.17
N TYR A 91 -0.22 -1.29 -3.75
CA TYR A 91 -0.58 -2.00 -2.53
C TYR A 91 0.04 -1.33 -1.29
N PHE A 92 -0.67 -0.35 -0.72
CA PHE A 92 -0.23 0.34 0.50
C PHE A 92 0.16 -0.59 1.66
N PHE A 93 -0.64 -1.62 1.94
CA PHE A 93 -0.37 -2.53 3.06
C PHE A 93 0.91 -3.35 2.85
N LEU A 94 1.22 -3.70 1.61
CA LEU A 94 2.44 -4.42 1.26
C LEU A 94 3.68 -3.52 1.45
N ASP A 95 3.60 -2.26 1.02
CA ASP A 95 4.68 -1.29 1.27
C ASP A 95 4.89 -1.04 2.77
N LEU A 96 3.79 -0.94 3.52
CA LEU A 96 3.84 -0.76 4.97
C LEU A 96 4.42 -2.00 5.68
N SER A 97 4.02 -3.21 5.29
CA SER A 97 4.57 -4.43 5.89
C SER A 97 6.07 -4.57 5.61
N LEU A 98 6.52 -4.23 4.41
CA LEU A 98 7.95 -4.20 4.10
C LEU A 98 8.68 -3.14 4.96
N ALA A 99 8.12 -1.95 5.12
CA ALA A 99 8.73 -0.92 5.96
C ALA A 99 8.86 -1.37 7.42
N VAL A 100 7.86 -2.07 7.97
CA VAL A 100 7.91 -2.62 9.34
C VAL A 100 8.97 -3.72 9.46
N LEU A 101 9.07 -4.64 8.49
CA LEU A 101 10.09 -5.68 8.47
C LEU A 101 11.51 -5.10 8.38
N TRP A 102 11.71 -4.07 7.56
CA TRP A 102 12.99 -3.37 7.49
C TRP A 102 13.29 -2.59 8.76
N PHE A 103 12.27 -2.03 9.43
CA PHE A 103 12.46 -1.39 10.72
C PHE A 103 12.95 -2.39 11.77
N THR A 104 12.34 -3.57 11.88
CA THR A 104 12.79 -4.59 12.83
C THR A 104 14.18 -5.11 12.51
N SER A 105 14.48 -5.38 11.23
CA SER A 105 15.83 -5.77 10.78
C SER A 105 16.87 -4.68 11.06
N THR A 106 16.56 -3.43 10.77
CA THR A 106 17.48 -2.30 11.02
C THR A 106 17.76 -2.14 12.52
N MET A 107 16.75 -2.31 13.38
CA MET A 107 16.91 -2.26 14.82
C MET A 107 17.73 -3.45 15.33
N ALA A 108 17.48 -4.65 14.82
CA ALA A 108 18.22 -5.84 15.19
C ALA A 108 19.69 -5.77 14.74
N ASN A 109 19.98 -5.16 13.58
CA ASN A 109 21.36 -5.00 13.11
C ASN A 109 22.17 -3.96 13.92
N LEU A 110 21.50 -3.17 14.76
CA LEU A 110 22.13 -2.31 15.77
C LEU A 110 22.44 -3.04 17.08
N ASP A 111 21.94 -4.26 17.30
CA ASP A 111 22.11 -5.01 18.54
C ASP A 111 23.58 -5.10 19.00
N PRO A 112 24.57 -5.37 18.12
CA PRO A 112 25.97 -5.34 18.51
C PRO A 112 26.32 -4.03 19.21
N ALA A 113 25.86 -2.89 18.70
CA ALA A 113 26.22 -1.56 19.17
C ALA A 113 25.86 -1.32 20.64
N TYR A 114 24.86 -2.02 21.15
CA TYR A 114 24.35 -1.87 22.52
C TYR A 114 24.78 -2.99 23.46
N GLY A 115 25.05 -4.19 22.95
CA GLY A 115 25.38 -5.37 23.76
C GLY A 115 26.87 -5.65 23.95
N HIS A 116 27.72 -5.42 22.93
CA HIS A 116 29.05 -6.07 22.86
C HIS A 116 30.20 -5.11 22.50
N HIS A 117 30.04 -3.80 22.76
CA HIS A 117 31.04 -2.75 22.51
C HIS A 117 31.72 -2.75 21.12
N PRO A 118 31.01 -3.00 20.00
CA PRO A 118 31.60 -3.11 18.68
C PRO A 118 32.22 -1.79 18.21
N ILE A 119 31.72 -0.64 18.68
CA ILE A 119 32.35 0.66 18.38
C ILE A 119 33.78 0.69 18.92
N GLN A 120 34.01 0.11 20.11
CA GLN A 120 35.34 -0.01 20.68
C GLN A 120 36.16 -1.04 19.90
N THR A 121 35.61 -2.24 19.67
CA THR A 121 36.26 -3.30 18.88
C THR A 121 36.70 -2.82 17.49
N CYS A 122 35.84 -2.06 16.82
CA CYS A 122 36.10 -1.48 15.51
C CYS A 122 37.06 -0.28 15.56
N SER A 123 37.07 0.50 16.65
CA SER A 123 38.05 1.58 16.85
C SER A 123 39.48 1.08 17.11
N PHE A 124 39.62 -0.13 17.67
CA PHE A 124 40.90 -0.77 17.94
C PHE A 124 41.29 -1.81 16.90
N ALA A 125 40.54 -1.92 15.80
CA ALA A 125 40.83 -2.86 14.73
C ALA A 125 42.16 -2.51 14.05
N LYS A 126 43.13 -3.43 14.15
CA LYS A 126 44.48 -3.28 13.56
C LYS A 126 44.74 -4.25 12.42
N THR A 127 43.95 -5.31 12.33
CA THR A 127 44.07 -6.37 11.31
C THR A 127 43.14 -6.10 10.13
N SER A 128 43.49 -6.62 8.96
CA SER A 128 42.70 -6.45 7.72
C SER A 128 41.32 -7.12 7.83
N SER A 129 41.27 -8.29 8.47
CA SER A 129 40.07 -9.08 8.80
C SER A 129 39.07 -8.26 9.62
N LEU A 130 39.49 -7.77 10.80
CA LEU A 130 38.60 -7.07 11.72
C LEU A 130 38.15 -5.72 11.16
N THR A 131 39.06 -5.01 10.48
CA THR A 131 38.73 -3.75 9.76
C THR A 131 37.67 -3.99 8.69
N THR A 132 37.77 -5.10 7.95
CA THR A 132 36.78 -5.46 6.92
C THR A 132 35.43 -5.74 7.54
N ILE A 133 35.35 -6.59 8.57
CA ILE A 133 34.10 -6.91 9.30
C ILE A 133 33.40 -5.63 9.78
N CYS A 134 34.16 -4.73 10.41
CA CYS A 134 33.65 -3.47 10.92
C CYS A 134 33.16 -2.54 9.81
N SER A 135 33.93 -2.39 8.73
CA SER A 135 33.55 -1.54 7.60
C SER A 135 32.30 -2.08 6.88
N THR A 136 32.19 -3.39 6.69
CA THR A 136 31.02 -4.02 6.08
C THR A 136 29.79 -3.92 6.97
N TRP A 137 29.95 -4.06 8.30
CA TRP A 137 28.85 -3.87 9.24
C TRP A 137 28.33 -2.43 9.22
N VAL A 138 29.21 -1.42 9.33
CA VAL A 138 28.81 0.00 9.28
C VAL A 138 28.11 0.31 7.96
N THR A 139 28.65 -0.19 6.84
CA THR A 139 28.05 -0.01 5.52
C THR A 139 26.67 -0.66 5.45
N SER A 140 26.53 -1.89 5.92
CA SER A 140 25.25 -2.62 6.00
C SER A 140 24.22 -1.83 6.81
N VAL A 141 24.57 -1.37 8.01
CA VAL A 141 23.70 -0.55 8.87
C VAL A 141 23.23 0.71 8.15
N VAL A 142 24.14 1.46 7.52
CA VAL A 142 23.79 2.68 6.78
C VAL A 142 22.80 2.38 5.65
N PHE A 143 23.06 1.35 4.85
CA PHE A 143 22.16 0.99 3.75
C PHE A 143 20.83 0.40 4.25
N CYS A 144 20.78 -0.29 5.39
CA CYS A 144 19.53 -0.70 6.03
C CYS A 144 18.65 0.50 6.37
N TRP A 145 19.23 1.53 7.00
CA TRP A 145 18.52 2.77 7.32
C TRP A 145 18.04 3.49 6.06
N LEU A 146 18.90 3.65 5.04
CA LEU A 146 18.51 4.26 3.78
C LEU A 146 17.36 3.50 3.11
N ASN A 147 17.43 2.17 3.07
CA ASN A 147 16.39 1.37 2.47
C ASN A 147 15.07 1.46 3.25
N MET A 148 15.12 1.40 4.58
CA MET A 148 13.96 1.60 5.45
C MET A 148 13.28 2.95 5.18
N LEU A 149 14.05 4.05 5.09
CA LEU A 149 13.52 5.37 4.75
C LEU A 149 12.85 5.38 3.36
N THR A 150 13.47 4.76 2.35
CA THR A 150 12.84 4.69 1.01
C THR A 150 11.54 3.87 1.01
N LEU A 151 11.42 2.83 1.84
CA LEU A 151 10.20 2.05 2.00
C LEU A 151 9.10 2.85 2.70
N ILE A 152 9.43 3.67 3.71
CA ILE A 152 8.49 4.61 4.32
C ILE A 152 7.99 5.62 3.27
N ILE A 153 8.89 6.20 2.48
CA ILE A 153 8.53 7.12 1.40
C ILE A 153 7.61 6.43 0.38
N SER A 154 7.91 5.18 0.01
CA SER A 154 7.06 4.40 -0.88
C SER A 154 5.67 4.16 -0.30
N ALA A 155 5.58 3.77 0.98
CA ALA A 155 4.30 3.56 1.66
C ALA A 155 3.49 4.87 1.70
N PHE A 156 4.14 6.01 1.95
CA PHE A 156 3.51 7.31 1.90
C PHE A 156 2.98 7.64 0.50
N ILE A 157 3.77 7.45 -0.55
CA ILE A 157 3.31 7.68 -1.94
C ILE A 157 2.13 6.76 -2.28
N SER A 158 2.22 5.48 -1.93
CA SER A 158 1.14 4.50 -2.12
C SER A 158 -0.14 4.90 -1.38
N TRP A 159 -0.03 5.44 -0.17
CA TRP A 159 -1.16 5.99 0.57
C TRP A 159 -1.77 7.20 -0.13
N ARG A 160 -0.96 8.14 -0.60
CA ARG A 160 -1.44 9.34 -1.33
C ARG A 160 -2.18 8.95 -2.61
N ILE A 161 -1.64 8.02 -3.41
CA ILE A 161 -2.30 7.51 -4.62
C ILE A 161 -3.64 6.85 -4.29
N LYS A 162 -3.69 6.06 -3.20
CA LYS A 162 -4.94 5.45 -2.72
C LYS A 162 -5.99 6.50 -2.34
N GLN A 163 -5.58 7.58 -1.69
CA GLN A 163 -6.47 8.70 -1.33
C GLN A 163 -6.98 9.45 -2.56
N GLU A 164 -6.11 9.74 -3.54
CA GLU A 164 -6.51 10.39 -4.81
C GLU A 164 -7.56 9.56 -5.57
N LYS A 165 -7.35 8.24 -5.67
CA LYS A 165 -8.33 7.33 -6.31
C LYS A 165 -9.67 7.31 -5.58
N ARG A 166 -9.68 7.29 -4.23
CA ARG A 166 -10.93 7.38 -3.46
C ARG A 166 -11.66 8.68 -3.76
N LYS A 167 -10.97 9.83 -3.68
CA LYS A 167 -11.59 11.14 -3.95
C LYS A 167 -12.11 11.28 -5.38
N GLY A 168 -11.42 10.76 -6.38
CA GLY A 168 -11.88 10.74 -7.77
C GLY A 168 -13.15 9.90 -7.98
N ILE A 169 -13.26 8.74 -7.30
CA ILE A 169 -14.45 7.89 -7.35
C ILE A 169 -15.63 8.55 -6.62
N TYR A 170 -15.41 9.10 -5.42
CA TYR A 170 -16.46 9.80 -4.67
C TYR A 170 -16.92 11.11 -5.36
N SER A 171 -16.04 11.79 -6.09
CA SER A 171 -16.39 12.96 -6.91
C SER A 171 -17.29 12.60 -8.10
N PHE A 172 -17.16 11.40 -8.65
CA PHE A 172 -17.96 10.93 -9.79
C PHE A 172 -19.29 10.29 -9.35
N HIS A 173 -19.35 9.80 -8.11
CA HIS A 173 -20.55 9.20 -7.49
C HIS A 173 -21.34 10.18 -6.62
N LYS A 174 -21.12 11.49 -6.72
CA LYS A 174 -22.10 12.44 -6.20
C LYS A 174 -23.21 12.50 -7.23
N PRO A 175 -24.38 11.82 -7.05
CA PRO A 175 -25.52 12.13 -7.90
C PRO A 175 -25.74 13.62 -7.74
N THR A 176 -25.68 14.36 -8.86
CA THR A 176 -26.32 15.66 -8.93
C THR A 176 -27.78 15.42 -8.64
N LEU A 177 -28.14 15.49 -7.36
CA LEU A 177 -29.49 15.71 -6.91
C LEU A 177 -29.83 17.08 -7.51
N LYS A 178 -30.37 17.07 -8.72
CA LYS A 178 -31.07 18.23 -9.25
C LYS A 178 -32.01 18.63 -8.13
N PRO A 179 -31.96 19.88 -7.63
CA PRO A 179 -33.09 20.38 -6.87
C PRO A 179 -34.25 20.36 -7.85
N GLU A 180 -35.03 19.30 -7.80
CA GLU A 180 -36.33 19.25 -8.45
C GLU A 180 -37.08 20.40 -7.81
N VAL A 181 -37.20 21.48 -8.57
CA VAL A 181 -38.04 22.63 -8.26
C VAL A 181 -39.43 22.04 -8.14
N LYS A 182 -39.80 21.70 -6.90
CA LYS A 182 -41.09 21.16 -6.53
C LYS A 182 -42.11 22.23 -6.91
N ASN A 183 -42.68 22.06 -8.09
CA ASN A 183 -43.72 22.92 -8.63
C ASN A 183 -44.85 22.97 -7.60
N ARG A 184 -44.98 24.11 -6.92
CA ARG A 184 -45.98 24.40 -5.86
C ARG A 184 -47.44 24.31 -6.33
N MET A 185 -47.71 23.91 -7.56
CA MET A 185 -49.08 23.82 -8.10
C MET A 185 -49.76 22.46 -7.91
N SER A 186 -49.02 21.36 -7.76
CA SER A 186 -49.65 20.03 -7.60
C SER A 186 -50.30 19.82 -6.21
N GLN A 187 -49.82 20.52 -5.18
CA GLN A 187 -50.31 20.32 -3.80
C GLN A 187 -51.63 21.07 -3.51
N ARG A 188 -52.08 21.99 -4.40
CA ARG A 188 -53.39 22.66 -4.25
C ARG A 188 -54.55 21.84 -4.83
N GLN A 189 -54.32 20.99 -5.83
CA GLN A 189 -55.39 20.16 -6.40
C GLN A 189 -55.79 18.99 -5.49
N SER A 190 -54.86 18.42 -4.72
CA SER A 190 -55.17 17.32 -3.80
C SER A 190 -55.90 17.76 -2.52
N VAL A 191 -55.88 19.05 -2.17
CA VAL A 191 -56.60 19.58 -1.00
C VAL A 191 -58.04 19.95 -1.38
N LEU A 192 -58.25 20.53 -2.56
CA LEU A 192 -59.60 20.82 -3.07
C LEU A 192 -60.41 19.55 -3.39
N LEU A 193 -59.76 18.49 -3.89
CA LEU A 193 -60.45 17.21 -4.15
C LEU A 193 -60.86 16.49 -2.85
N LYS A 194 -60.15 16.74 -1.73
CA LYS A 194 -60.49 16.17 -0.42
C LYS A 194 -61.61 16.91 0.31
N GLN A 195 -61.78 18.22 0.08
CA GLN A 195 -62.87 18.99 0.67
C GLN A 195 -64.22 18.82 -0.05
N GLY A 196 -64.24 18.22 -1.24
CA GLY A 196 -65.48 17.92 -1.97
C GLY A 196 -66.09 16.54 -1.69
N LEU A 197 -65.44 15.70 -0.86
CA LEU A 197 -65.85 14.30 -0.65
C LEU A 197 -66.39 14.00 0.76
N GLU A 198 -66.55 15.03 1.59
CA GLU A 198 -67.00 14.89 2.99
C GLU A 198 -68.22 15.77 3.24
N ASN A 199 -69.33 15.43 2.57
CA ASN A 199 -70.67 15.76 3.06
C ASN A 199 -71.69 14.80 2.42
N PRO A 200 -72.22 13.83 3.17
CA PRO A 200 -73.40 13.07 2.78
C PRO A 200 -74.61 13.75 3.41
N ASP A 201 -75.45 14.42 2.62
CA ASP A 201 -76.88 14.47 2.94
C ASP A 201 -77.72 14.62 1.68
N GLU A 202 -78.65 13.66 1.59
CA GLU A 202 -79.92 13.62 0.87
C GLU A 202 -80.09 14.36 -0.46
N SER A 203 -80.40 13.53 -1.47
CA SER A 203 -81.66 13.55 -2.24
C SER A 203 -81.50 13.60 -3.78
N GLN A 204 -81.70 12.41 -4.34
CA GLN A 204 -82.42 12.08 -5.57
C GLN A 204 -81.67 11.95 -6.92
N PRO A 205 -82.17 11.04 -7.79
CA PRO A 205 -81.36 10.17 -8.63
C PRO A 205 -81.61 10.36 -10.13
N VAL A 206 -80.62 10.11 -11.00
CA VAL A 206 -80.89 9.89 -12.44
C VAL A 206 -79.93 8.87 -13.06
N ILE A 207 -80.48 7.66 -13.25
CA ILE A 207 -80.48 6.80 -14.44
C ILE A 207 -79.18 6.15 -14.95
N LEU A 208 -79.35 4.83 -15.11
CA LEU A 208 -78.54 3.74 -15.61
C LEU A 208 -78.49 3.71 -17.15
N GLU A 209 -77.35 3.36 -17.75
CA GLU A 209 -77.26 2.64 -19.05
C GLU A 209 -75.82 2.08 -19.16
N SER A 210 -75.56 0.79 -18.88
CA SER A 210 -75.53 -0.33 -19.84
C SER A 210 -75.01 0.07 -21.23
N GLY A 211 -74.02 -0.52 -21.87
CA GLY A 211 -73.24 -1.74 -21.67
C GLY A 211 -72.40 -1.93 -22.95
N ILE A 212 -71.73 -3.09 -23.03
CA ILE A 212 -71.30 -3.75 -24.28
C ILE A 212 -70.02 -3.19 -24.97
N LYS A 213 -68.94 -3.98 -24.83
CA LYS A 213 -67.87 -4.08 -25.84
C LYS A 213 -68.42 -4.71 -27.13
N PRO A 214 -67.85 -4.37 -28.28
CA PRO A 214 -67.51 -5.42 -29.24
C PRO A 214 -66.08 -5.34 -29.79
N LEU A 215 -65.63 -6.55 -30.14
CA LEU A 215 -64.45 -6.88 -30.93
C LEU A 215 -64.60 -6.45 -32.41
N MET A 216 -63.44 -6.15 -33.01
CA MET A 216 -62.96 -6.41 -34.39
C MET A 216 -63.91 -6.29 -35.61
N LEU A 217 -63.48 -5.51 -36.62
CA LEU A 217 -63.12 -5.94 -38.01
C LEU A 217 -62.87 -4.65 -38.84
N VAL A 218 -61.68 -4.41 -39.42
CA VAL A 218 -61.19 -4.83 -40.75
C VAL A 218 -61.26 -3.71 -41.81
N GLN A 219 -60.06 -3.39 -42.30
CA GLN A 219 -59.63 -3.07 -43.67
C GLN A 219 -59.80 -1.69 -44.33
N LEU A 220 -58.64 -1.31 -44.90
CA LEU A 220 -58.35 -0.63 -46.18
C LEU A 220 -58.86 0.80 -46.42
N ALA A 221 -57.93 1.72 -46.70
CA ALA A 221 -57.50 2.00 -48.09
C ALA A 221 -56.41 3.10 -48.15
N ASN A 222 -55.41 2.86 -49.04
CA ASN A 222 -54.66 3.76 -49.93
C ASN A 222 -54.08 5.08 -49.39
N THR A 223 -52.84 5.50 -49.68
CA THR A 223 -51.89 5.28 -50.81
C THR A 223 -50.45 5.38 -50.32
#